data_AF-A0A355F4J4-F1
#
_entry.id   AF-A0A355F4J4-F1
#
_cell.length_a   1.000
_cell.length_b   1.000
_cell.length_c   1.000
_cell.angle_alpha   90.00
_cell.angle_beta   90.00
_cell.angle_gamma   90.00
#
_symmetry.space_group_name_H-M   'P 1'
#
loop_
_entity.id
_entity.type
_entity.pdbx_description
1 polymer ?
#
loop_
_entity_poly.entity_id
_entity_poly.type
_entity_poly.pdbx_seq_one_letter_code
_entity_poly.pdbx_strand_id
1 'polypeptide(L)'
;MHVVSRRRALLATLAVTFSILPAAARGDISGFVRVLGSGSPGTPVSGARVHVIADSSVVAVSAADGSFTLAVSPAGPVELAASVPYSRSAAINYLIGGAFANNGDTGVDIRLDVLPAADNPTYPPASAGYCGSCHLSVYPQWEGSNHAEAATNAWVLDLFSGSGTPGGGAGFVFRDTHDPGETGFCATCHSPMADVFDPGNTMLDEVTDPSALEGVNCVTCHQMDSVDAGNLDALHFLGKSTYRFPDGTSAPTSDYVWGPLDDVTFSGMKASHSTLHRTSLLCASCHQYANPDNGAPGQNTYREWEASSFATPGPGQRTCQSCHMPEATDDEPLCTSATADRPADQRRRHVFIGSTPDMLQNNLALTLAAEEIPGRVRVVAAVNNFGAGHSFPTGVSIRNAILVVSATL
;
A
#
# COMPACT_ATOMS: atom_id res chain seq x y z
N MET A 1 -62.34 -64.15 -21.13
CA MET A 1 -62.56 -63.17 -22.20
C MET A 1 -61.53 -62.06 -22.03
N HIS A 2 -60.37 -62.20 -22.68
CA HIS A 2 -59.25 -61.26 -22.59
C HIS A 2 -59.45 -60.14 -23.60
N VAL A 3 -59.50 -58.88 -23.14
CA VAL A 3 -59.44 -57.70 -24.00
C VAL A 3 -58.01 -57.18 -23.98
N VAL A 4 -57.32 -57.38 -25.10
CA VAL A 4 -55.97 -56.85 -25.35
C VAL A 4 -56.11 -55.44 -25.91
N SER A 5 -55.72 -54.43 -25.13
CA SER A 5 -55.60 -53.04 -25.57
C SER A 5 -54.19 -52.80 -26.13
N ARG A 6 -54.08 -52.61 -27.45
CA ARG A 6 -52.84 -52.17 -28.11
C ARG A 6 -52.70 -50.64 -27.97
N ARG A 7 -51.83 -50.17 -27.09
CA ARG A 7 -51.34 -48.78 -27.13
C ARG A 7 -50.11 -48.70 -28.05
N ARG A 8 -50.21 -47.92 -29.12
CA ARG A 8 -49.07 -47.51 -29.96
C ARG A 8 -48.26 -46.47 -29.19
N ALA A 9 -46.98 -46.75 -28.94
CA ALA A 9 -46.02 -45.76 -28.44
C ALA A 9 -45.54 -44.93 -29.64
N LEU A 10 -45.80 -43.62 -29.63
CA LEU A 10 -45.09 -42.67 -30.48
C LEU A 10 -43.76 -42.32 -29.79
N LEU A 11 -42.63 -42.66 -30.40
CA LEU A 11 -41.35 -42.05 -30.07
C LEU A 11 -41.35 -40.62 -30.61
N ALA A 12 -41.32 -39.63 -29.71
CA ALA A 12 -40.99 -38.26 -30.06
C ALA A 12 -39.49 -38.06 -29.92
N THR A 13 -38.76 -37.98 -31.04
CA THR A 13 -37.38 -37.51 -31.09
C THR A 13 -37.34 -36.02 -30.75
N LEU A 14 -36.87 -35.70 -29.54
CA LEU A 14 -36.61 -34.33 -29.11
C LEU A 14 -35.32 -33.86 -29.80
N ALA A 15 -35.43 -33.04 -30.84
CA ALA A 15 -34.29 -32.36 -31.44
C ALA A 15 -33.82 -31.26 -30.49
N VAL A 16 -32.69 -31.46 -29.81
CA VAL A 16 -32.01 -30.42 -29.04
C VAL A 16 -31.32 -29.51 -30.05
N THR A 17 -31.96 -28.38 -30.38
CA THR A 17 -31.33 -27.30 -31.14
C THR A 17 -30.32 -26.60 -30.25
N PHE A 18 -29.02 -26.85 -30.48
CA PHE A 18 -27.95 -26.00 -29.96
C PHE A 18 -28.03 -24.65 -30.68
N SER A 19 -28.60 -23.64 -30.01
CA SER A 19 -28.50 -22.25 -30.44
C SER A 19 -27.05 -21.80 -30.26
N ILE A 20 -26.27 -21.82 -31.34
CA ILE A 20 -24.97 -21.16 -31.38
C ILE A 20 -25.27 -19.65 -31.36
N LEU A 21 -25.16 -19.03 -30.19
CA LEU A 21 -25.17 -17.57 -30.08
C LEU A 21 -24.01 -17.04 -30.94
N PRO A 22 -24.24 -16.05 -31.82
CA PRO A 22 -23.15 -15.45 -32.58
C PRO A 22 -22.14 -14.87 -31.59
N ALA A 23 -20.86 -15.20 -31.78
CA ALA A 23 -19.79 -14.52 -31.05
C ALA A 23 -19.96 -13.02 -31.28
N ALA A 24 -20.05 -12.23 -30.21
CA ALA A 24 -20.12 -10.77 -30.30
C ALA A 24 -18.96 -10.30 -31.19
N ALA A 25 -19.27 -9.51 -32.21
CA ALA A 25 -18.24 -8.97 -33.10
C ALA A 25 -17.21 -8.20 -32.27
N ARG A 26 -15.93 -8.48 -32.48
CA ARG A 26 -14.82 -7.83 -31.79
C ARG A 26 -14.82 -6.34 -32.16
N GLY A 27 -15.13 -5.46 -31.22
CA GLY A 27 -15.10 -4.03 -31.42
C GLY A 27 -14.15 -3.38 -30.43
N ASP A 28 -12.98 -2.95 -30.90
CA ASP A 28 -12.07 -2.17 -30.06
C ASP A 28 -12.74 -0.88 -29.60
N ILE A 29 -12.49 -0.47 -28.36
CA ILE A 29 -13.01 0.79 -27.82
C ILE A 29 -11.99 1.88 -28.13
N SER A 30 -12.42 3.00 -28.71
CA SER A 30 -11.53 4.10 -29.07
C SER A 30 -12.06 5.45 -28.58
N GLY A 31 -11.15 6.37 -28.35
CA GLY A 31 -11.50 7.63 -27.72
C GLY A 31 -10.34 8.58 -27.53
N PHE A 32 -10.50 9.52 -26.61
CA PHE A 32 -9.51 10.51 -26.25
C PHE A 32 -9.41 10.67 -24.74
N VAL A 33 -8.20 10.92 -24.24
CA VAL A 33 -7.94 11.39 -22.88
C VAL A 33 -7.63 12.87 -22.93
N ARG A 34 -8.36 13.66 -22.15
CA ARG A 34 -8.30 15.14 -22.19
C ARG A 34 -8.38 15.75 -20.81
N VAL A 35 -7.92 17.00 -20.69
CA VAL A 35 -7.98 17.75 -19.43
C VAL A 35 -9.43 18.16 -19.12
N LEU A 36 -9.88 17.94 -17.89
CA LEU A 36 -11.19 18.38 -17.41
C LEU A 36 -11.27 19.92 -17.45
N GLY A 37 -12.41 20.47 -17.86
CA GLY A 37 -12.62 21.93 -17.92
C GLY A 37 -11.90 22.66 -19.06
N SER A 38 -11.09 21.98 -19.88
CA SER A 38 -10.33 22.60 -20.98
C SER A 38 -11.13 22.88 -22.27
N GLY A 39 -12.47 22.74 -22.23
CA GLY A 39 -13.37 22.99 -23.36
C GLY A 39 -13.66 21.75 -24.22
N SER A 40 -14.18 22.00 -25.43
CA SER A 40 -14.58 20.99 -26.42
C SER A 40 -13.89 21.26 -27.78
N PRO A 41 -13.00 20.36 -28.28
CA PRO A 41 -12.73 19.04 -27.74
C PRO A 41 -12.01 19.07 -26.39
N GLY A 42 -11.19 20.07 -26.08
CA GLY A 42 -10.38 20.14 -24.86
C GLY A 42 -8.90 19.82 -25.11
N THR A 43 -8.03 20.15 -24.17
CA THR A 43 -6.58 19.90 -24.24
C THR A 43 -6.31 18.39 -24.13
N PRO A 44 -5.57 17.78 -25.07
CA PRO A 44 -5.24 16.36 -25.02
C PRO A 44 -4.24 16.04 -23.91
N VAL A 45 -4.33 14.83 -23.36
CA VAL A 45 -3.36 14.26 -22.42
C VAL A 45 -2.64 13.09 -23.10
N SER A 46 -1.34 13.26 -23.30
CA SER A 46 -0.44 12.25 -23.87
C SER A 46 0.07 11.28 -22.81
N GLY A 47 0.28 10.01 -23.18
CA GLY A 47 0.94 9.03 -22.31
C GLY A 47 0.07 8.49 -21.18
N ALA A 48 -1.24 8.78 -21.19
CA ALA A 48 -2.16 8.24 -20.20
C ALA A 48 -2.40 6.76 -20.46
N ARG A 49 -2.30 5.95 -19.42
CA ARG A 49 -2.67 4.53 -19.42
C ARG A 49 -4.18 4.45 -19.39
N VAL A 50 -4.79 3.68 -20.28
CA VAL A 50 -6.24 3.48 -20.38
C VAL A 50 -6.55 1.99 -20.34
N HIS A 51 -7.42 1.56 -19.44
CA HIS A 51 -7.88 0.18 -19.36
C HIS A 51 -9.23 0.08 -18.66
N VAL A 52 -9.83 -1.11 -18.67
CA VAL A 52 -11.05 -1.41 -17.93
C VAL A 52 -10.72 -1.44 -16.43
N ILE A 53 -11.55 -0.83 -15.58
CA ILE A 53 -11.31 -0.85 -14.13
C ILE A 53 -11.19 -2.29 -13.61
N ALA A 54 -10.27 -2.54 -12.67
CA ALA A 54 -9.94 -3.86 -12.12
C ALA A 54 -9.40 -4.91 -13.13
N ASP A 55 -9.25 -4.56 -14.42
CA ASP A 55 -8.65 -5.40 -15.44
C ASP A 55 -7.59 -4.63 -16.24
N SER A 56 -6.32 -4.88 -15.90
CA SER A 56 -5.16 -4.30 -16.59
C SER A 56 -4.49 -5.30 -17.56
N SER A 57 -5.17 -6.38 -17.95
CA SER A 57 -4.63 -7.35 -18.91
C SER A 57 -4.42 -6.75 -20.31
N VAL A 58 -5.22 -5.74 -20.66
CA VAL A 58 -5.09 -4.94 -21.88
C VAL A 58 -5.04 -3.47 -21.49
N VAL A 59 -3.93 -2.81 -21.80
CA VAL A 59 -3.73 -1.37 -21.53
C VAL A 59 -3.39 -0.66 -22.82
N ALA A 60 -4.13 0.39 -23.13
CA ALA A 60 -3.78 1.35 -24.17
C ALA A 60 -2.99 2.52 -23.56
N VAL A 61 -2.20 3.21 -24.39
CA VAL A 61 -1.51 4.44 -24.00
C VAL A 61 -1.97 5.54 -24.95
N SER A 62 -2.43 6.67 -24.42
CA SER A 62 -2.89 7.77 -25.26
C SER A 62 -1.74 8.39 -26.06
N ALA A 63 -1.99 8.69 -27.32
CA ALA A 63 -1.06 9.35 -28.22
C ALA A 63 -0.93 10.85 -27.90
N ALA A 64 -0.05 11.55 -28.62
CA ALA A 64 0.20 12.98 -28.42
C ALA A 64 -1.06 13.86 -28.58
N ASP A 65 -2.00 13.44 -29.42
CA ASP A 65 -3.30 14.10 -29.62
C ASP A 65 -4.38 13.61 -28.62
N GLY A 66 -3.97 12.81 -27.61
CA GLY A 66 -4.83 12.23 -26.60
C GLY A 66 -5.60 11.00 -27.06
N SER A 67 -5.53 10.62 -28.33
CA SER A 67 -6.29 9.48 -28.86
C SER A 67 -5.81 8.15 -28.27
N PHE A 68 -6.73 7.20 -28.07
CA PHE A 68 -6.41 5.83 -27.66
C PHE A 68 -7.27 4.81 -28.42
N THR A 69 -6.78 3.57 -28.48
CA THR A 69 -7.56 2.40 -28.92
C THR A 69 -7.26 1.25 -27.99
N LEU A 70 -8.30 0.73 -27.34
CA LEU A 70 -8.26 -0.33 -26.35
C LEU A 70 -8.85 -1.61 -26.95
N ALA A 71 -7.98 -2.62 -27.14
CA ALA A 71 -8.30 -3.86 -27.84
C ALA A 71 -9.07 -4.88 -26.96
N VAL A 72 -10.21 -4.46 -26.41
CA VAL A 72 -11.10 -5.24 -25.56
C VAL A 72 -12.43 -5.51 -26.26
N SER A 73 -13.19 -6.50 -25.78
CA SER A 73 -14.53 -6.79 -26.29
C SER A 73 -15.46 -7.21 -25.15
N PRO A 74 -15.86 -6.27 -24.30
CA PRO A 74 -16.66 -6.58 -23.13
C PRO A 74 -18.06 -7.06 -23.53
N ALA A 75 -18.62 -7.99 -22.76
CA ALA A 75 -19.95 -8.54 -23.01
C ALA A 75 -21.10 -7.57 -22.67
N GLY A 76 -20.81 -6.50 -21.94
CA GLY A 76 -21.74 -5.44 -21.55
C GLY A 76 -21.02 -4.12 -21.28
N PRO A 77 -21.72 -3.11 -20.73
CA PRO A 77 -21.10 -1.84 -20.35
C PRO A 77 -19.95 -2.06 -19.36
N VAL A 78 -18.85 -1.35 -19.58
CA VAL A 78 -17.70 -1.32 -18.68
C VAL A 78 -17.35 0.12 -18.35
N GLU A 79 -16.66 0.31 -17.23
CA GLU A 79 -16.01 1.58 -16.91
C GLU A 79 -14.53 1.49 -17.30
N LEU A 80 -14.08 2.49 -18.05
CA LEU A 80 -12.66 2.69 -18.36
C LEU A 80 -12.09 3.70 -17.37
N ALA A 81 -10.85 3.49 -16.98
CA ALA A 81 -10.05 4.51 -16.30
C ALA A 81 -8.94 5.00 -17.21
N ALA A 82 -8.53 6.25 -17.01
CA ALA A 82 -7.28 6.79 -17.54
C ALA A 82 -6.45 7.46 -16.44
N SER A 83 -5.14 7.27 -16.49
CA SER A 83 -4.22 7.89 -15.53
C SER A 83 -2.84 8.13 -16.13
N VAL A 84 -2.14 9.12 -15.58
CA VAL A 84 -0.73 9.38 -15.83
C VAL A 84 0.00 9.16 -14.52
N PRO A 85 1.10 8.37 -14.48
CA PRO A 85 1.91 8.23 -13.28
C PRO A 85 2.36 9.60 -12.76
N TYR A 86 2.14 9.86 -11.47
CA TYR A 86 2.59 11.05 -10.78
C TYR A 86 4.10 11.17 -10.90
N SER A 87 4.55 12.38 -11.25
CA SER A 87 5.96 12.74 -11.23
C SER A 87 6.11 14.15 -10.71
N ARG A 88 6.91 14.31 -9.66
CA ARG A 88 7.20 15.62 -9.09
C ARG A 88 7.93 16.55 -10.06
N SER A 89 8.67 15.99 -11.02
CA SER A 89 9.36 16.77 -12.06
C SER A 89 8.45 17.17 -13.22
N ALA A 90 7.22 16.64 -13.29
CA ALA A 90 6.26 17.01 -14.31
C ALA A 90 5.68 18.40 -14.04
N ALA A 91 5.53 19.20 -15.09
CA ALA A 91 4.91 20.52 -14.99
C ALA A 91 3.42 20.46 -14.59
N ILE A 92 2.74 19.36 -14.95
CA ILE A 92 1.33 19.11 -14.64
C ILE A 92 1.22 17.65 -14.20
N ASN A 93 0.51 17.42 -13.10
CA ASN A 93 0.10 16.10 -12.65
C ASN A 93 -1.43 16.00 -12.72
N TYR A 94 -1.93 14.77 -12.79
CA TYR A 94 -3.35 14.51 -13.01
C TYR A 94 -3.94 13.63 -11.91
N LEU A 95 -5.23 13.82 -11.67
CA LEU A 95 -6.07 12.87 -10.96
C LEU A 95 -6.62 11.84 -11.94
N ILE A 96 -6.91 10.64 -11.45
CA ILE A 96 -7.47 9.55 -12.24
C ILE A 96 -8.90 9.93 -12.66
N GLY A 97 -9.23 9.66 -13.92
CA GLY A 97 -10.56 9.90 -14.48
C GLY A 97 -11.12 8.64 -15.11
N GLY A 98 -12.44 8.62 -15.31
CA GLY A 98 -13.11 7.47 -15.92
C GLY A 98 -14.26 7.84 -16.85
N ALA A 99 -14.68 6.88 -17.66
CA ALA A 99 -15.86 6.98 -18.51
C ALA A 99 -16.46 5.59 -18.77
N PHE A 100 -17.78 5.51 -18.88
CA PHE A 100 -18.45 4.29 -19.33
C PHE A 100 -18.32 4.10 -20.84
N ALA A 101 -18.16 2.85 -21.26
CA ALA A 101 -18.07 2.46 -22.66
C ALA A 101 -18.67 1.07 -22.90
N ASN A 102 -19.04 0.80 -24.15
CA ASN A 102 -19.50 -0.48 -24.65
C ASN A 102 -18.53 -1.02 -25.71
N ASN A 103 -18.66 -2.30 -26.03
CA ASN A 103 -17.91 -2.94 -27.11
C ASN A 103 -18.07 -2.18 -28.44
N GLY A 104 -16.94 -1.79 -29.04
CA GLY A 104 -16.90 -1.05 -30.30
C GLY A 104 -17.19 0.45 -30.22
N ASP A 105 -17.37 1.03 -29.02
CA ASP A 105 -17.61 2.46 -28.88
C ASP A 105 -16.42 3.28 -29.41
N THR A 106 -16.72 4.34 -30.15
CA THR A 106 -15.75 5.29 -30.68
C THR A 106 -16.00 6.69 -30.13
N GLY A 107 -14.95 7.45 -29.89
CA GLY A 107 -15.06 8.81 -29.36
C GLY A 107 -15.35 8.88 -27.87
N VAL A 108 -15.09 7.80 -27.12
CA VAL A 108 -15.14 7.80 -25.65
C VAL A 108 -14.22 8.92 -25.13
N ASP A 109 -14.71 9.75 -24.21
CA ASP A 109 -13.98 10.92 -23.74
C ASP A 109 -13.71 10.81 -22.25
N ILE A 110 -12.46 10.48 -21.88
CA ILE A 110 -12.04 10.37 -20.48
C ILE A 110 -11.39 11.70 -20.08
N ARG A 111 -11.91 12.32 -19.02
CA ARG A 111 -11.45 13.63 -18.53
C ARG A 111 -10.64 13.48 -17.26
N LEU A 112 -9.40 13.96 -17.28
CA LEU A 112 -8.51 13.99 -16.12
C LEU A 112 -8.51 15.37 -15.50
N ASP A 113 -8.75 15.45 -14.19
CA ASP A 113 -8.59 16.69 -13.44
C ASP A 113 -7.09 16.98 -13.22
N VAL A 114 -6.73 18.26 -13.16
CA VAL A 114 -5.36 18.68 -12.86
C VAL A 114 -5.18 18.65 -11.36
N LEU A 115 -4.16 17.93 -10.90
CA LEU A 115 -3.77 17.94 -9.49
C LEU A 115 -3.37 19.38 -9.11
N PRO A 116 -3.94 19.98 -8.04
CA PRO A 116 -3.56 21.32 -7.62
C PRO A 116 -2.07 21.44 -7.34
N ALA A 117 -1.46 22.51 -7.86
CA ALA A 117 -0.05 22.79 -7.68
C ALA A 117 0.25 23.38 -6.28
N ALA A 118 -0.70 24.12 -5.71
CA ALA A 118 -0.59 24.69 -4.37
C ALA A 118 -1.04 23.68 -3.31
N ASP A 119 -0.43 23.76 -2.14
CA ASP A 119 -0.82 23.01 -0.96
C ASP A 119 -1.51 23.93 0.05
N ASN A 120 -2.42 23.36 0.84
CA ASN A 120 -3.18 24.02 1.89
C ASN A 120 -2.28 24.16 3.13
N PRO A 121 -1.85 25.37 3.48
CA PRO A 121 -0.89 25.59 4.57
C PRO A 121 -1.52 25.39 5.96
N THR A 122 -2.84 25.28 6.04
CA THR A 122 -3.59 25.13 7.30
C THR A 122 -4.31 23.79 7.38
N TYR A 123 -3.87 22.78 6.64
CA TYR A 123 -4.50 21.46 6.61
C TYR A 123 -4.40 20.77 7.97
N PRO A 124 -5.54 20.48 8.65
CA PRO A 124 -5.54 19.57 9.79
C PRO A 124 -5.58 18.12 9.26
N PRO A 125 -4.66 17.23 9.67
CA PRO A 125 -4.68 15.83 9.26
C PRO A 125 -6.03 15.17 9.47
N ALA A 126 -6.48 14.43 8.46
CA ALA A 126 -7.70 13.65 8.59
C ALA A 126 -7.49 12.44 9.51
N SER A 127 -8.54 12.12 10.27
CA SER A 127 -8.59 10.88 11.03
C SER A 127 -8.81 9.69 10.10
N ALA A 128 -8.33 8.52 10.48
CA ALA A 128 -8.50 7.27 9.74
C ALA A 128 -9.97 6.89 9.61
N GLY A 129 -10.82 7.29 10.58
CA GLY A 129 -12.27 7.10 10.52
C GLY A 129 -12.92 7.79 9.30
N TYR A 130 -12.33 8.89 8.81
CA TYR A 130 -12.76 9.53 7.56
C TYR A 130 -12.65 8.56 6.39
N CYS A 131 -11.47 7.95 6.22
CA CYS A 131 -11.21 6.94 5.20
C CYS A 131 -12.04 5.66 5.45
N GLY A 132 -12.19 5.28 6.72
CA GLY A 132 -12.96 4.10 7.16
C GLY A 132 -14.44 4.15 6.80
N SER A 133 -15.02 5.34 6.58
CA SER A 133 -16.41 5.47 6.13
C SER A 133 -16.69 4.83 4.75
N CYS A 134 -15.67 4.76 3.90
CA CYS A 134 -15.72 4.13 2.58
C CYS A 134 -14.93 2.82 2.53
N HIS A 135 -13.79 2.74 3.24
CA HIS A 135 -12.88 1.60 3.22
C HIS A 135 -13.13 0.62 4.38
N LEU A 136 -14.34 0.07 4.45
CA LEU A 136 -14.83 -0.73 5.59
C LEU A 136 -14.01 -2.00 5.86
N SER A 137 -13.41 -2.61 4.84
CA SER A 137 -12.59 -3.82 4.98
C SER A 137 -11.15 -3.52 5.41
N VAL A 138 -10.63 -2.33 5.06
CA VAL A 138 -9.24 -1.93 5.29
C VAL A 138 -9.06 -1.24 6.64
N TYR A 139 -10.01 -0.39 7.03
CA TYR A 139 -9.91 0.38 8.27
C TYR A 139 -9.67 -0.51 9.51
N PRO A 140 -10.45 -1.59 9.75
CA PRO A 140 -10.20 -2.47 10.92
C PRO A 140 -8.86 -3.19 10.87
N GLN A 141 -8.29 -3.42 9.68
CA GLN A 141 -6.98 -4.06 9.53
C GLN A 141 -5.86 -3.14 10.00
N TRP A 142 -5.94 -1.86 9.61
CA TRP A 142 -5.02 -0.83 10.08
C TRP A 142 -5.21 -0.56 11.56
N GLU A 143 -6.44 -0.42 12.03
CA GLU A 143 -6.77 -0.13 13.44
C GLU A 143 -6.17 -1.18 14.39
N GLY A 144 -6.17 -2.45 13.98
CA GLY A 144 -5.54 -3.54 14.74
C GLY A 144 -4.03 -3.70 14.56
N SER A 145 -3.34 -2.73 13.96
CA SER A 145 -1.90 -2.81 13.66
C SER A 145 -1.04 -1.93 14.57
N ASN A 146 0.24 -2.26 14.69
CA ASN A 146 1.20 -1.42 15.41
C ASN A 146 1.39 -0.02 14.77
N HIS A 147 0.97 0.17 13.51
CA HIS A 147 1.00 1.48 12.86
C HIS A 147 -0.06 2.42 13.46
N ALA A 148 -1.27 1.93 13.71
CA ALA A 148 -2.34 2.71 14.35
C ALA A 148 -2.00 3.09 15.80
N GLU A 149 -1.25 2.23 16.50
CA GLU A 149 -0.81 2.45 17.87
C GLU A 149 0.53 3.20 17.97
N ALA A 150 1.15 3.57 16.85
CA ALA A 150 2.55 4.01 16.85
C ALA A 150 2.81 5.21 17.78
N ALA A 151 1.88 6.15 17.87
CA ALA A 151 2.00 7.35 18.71
C ALA A 151 1.72 7.07 20.20
N THR A 152 0.93 6.04 20.49
CA THR A 152 0.38 5.76 21.83
C THR A 152 0.93 4.47 22.44
N ASN A 153 1.84 3.79 21.75
CA ASN A 153 2.42 2.54 22.21
C ASN A 153 3.17 2.73 23.53
N ALA A 154 2.75 2.01 24.57
CA ALA A 154 3.28 2.16 25.92
C ALA A 154 4.80 1.92 26.00
N TRP A 155 5.36 0.98 25.23
CA TRP A 155 6.82 0.74 25.24
C TRP A 155 7.60 1.90 24.63
N VAL A 156 7.06 2.53 23.59
CA VAL A 156 7.66 3.70 22.95
C VAL A 156 7.60 4.89 23.90
N LEU A 157 6.45 5.13 24.52
CA LEU A 157 6.28 6.23 25.48
C LEU A 157 7.11 6.02 26.75
N ASP A 158 7.29 4.78 27.20
CA ASP A 158 8.22 4.47 28.30
C ASP A 158 9.67 4.73 27.91
N LEU A 159 10.08 4.32 26.71
CA LEU A 159 11.43 4.60 26.20
C LEU A 159 11.68 6.10 26.02
N PHE A 160 10.65 6.84 25.62
CA PHE A 160 10.76 8.27 25.37
C PHE A 160 10.70 9.09 26.67
N SER A 161 9.59 9.00 27.40
CA SER A 161 9.31 9.84 28.57
C SER A 161 8.96 9.09 29.86
N GLY A 162 8.99 7.76 29.85
CA GLY A 162 8.63 6.94 31.03
C GLY A 162 7.14 6.97 31.37
N SER A 163 6.30 7.47 30.46
CA SER A 163 4.88 7.76 30.70
C SER A 163 3.92 6.69 30.15
N GLY A 164 4.45 5.68 29.45
CA GLY A 164 3.64 4.66 28.78
C GLY A 164 3.00 3.65 29.73
N THR A 165 3.67 3.30 30.83
CA THR A 165 3.14 2.40 31.86
C THR A 165 2.94 3.10 33.20
N PRO A 166 1.83 2.82 33.93
CA PRO A 166 1.62 3.38 35.27
C PRO A 166 2.77 3.01 36.23
N GLY A 167 3.45 4.02 36.76
CA GLY A 167 4.61 3.86 37.65
C GLY A 167 5.97 4.03 36.96
N GLY A 168 6.01 4.03 35.62
CA GLY A 168 7.18 4.29 34.78
C GLY A 168 8.35 3.30 34.95
N GLY A 169 9.34 3.43 34.08
CA GLY A 169 10.70 2.98 34.40
C GLY A 169 11.06 1.51 34.14
N ALA A 170 10.59 0.91 33.05
CA ALA A 170 11.08 -0.41 32.62
C ALA A 170 12.49 -0.38 31.97
N GLY A 171 13.29 0.67 32.15
CA GLY A 171 14.64 0.76 31.58
C GLY A 171 15.12 2.18 31.31
N PHE A 172 15.76 2.36 30.15
CA PHE A 172 16.24 3.65 29.65
C PHE A 172 15.06 4.58 29.33
N VAL A 173 15.14 5.84 29.76
CA VAL A 173 14.22 6.92 29.41
C VAL A 173 15.01 8.00 28.70
N PHE A 174 14.64 8.29 27.44
CA PHE A 174 15.34 9.24 26.58
C PHE A 174 15.42 10.62 27.24
N ARG A 175 14.28 11.14 27.71
CA ARG A 175 14.20 12.48 28.32
C ARG A 175 15.01 12.65 29.60
N ASP A 176 15.29 11.58 30.34
CA ASP A 176 16.10 11.63 31.56
C ASP A 176 17.60 11.75 31.27
N THR A 177 18.00 11.49 30.01
CA THR A 177 19.41 11.40 29.58
C THR A 177 19.80 12.42 28.52
N HIS A 178 18.87 13.26 28.10
CA HIS A 178 18.99 14.21 26.98
C HIS A 178 18.50 15.61 27.38
N ASP A 179 18.88 16.62 26.61
CA ASP A 179 18.53 18.00 26.95
C ASP A 179 17.01 18.26 26.78
N PRO A 180 16.37 19.15 27.56
CA PRO A 180 14.91 19.33 27.58
C PRO A 180 14.24 19.70 26.24
N GLY A 181 15.01 20.12 25.24
CA GLY A 181 14.52 20.46 23.90
C GLY A 181 14.80 19.38 22.84
N GLU A 182 15.48 18.30 23.20
CA GLU A 182 15.76 17.21 22.28
C GLU A 182 14.52 16.32 22.13
N THR A 183 14.00 16.23 20.90
CA THR A 183 12.79 15.44 20.60
C THR A 183 13.08 13.96 20.39
N GLY A 184 14.36 13.61 20.23
CA GLY A 184 14.79 12.29 19.76
C GLY A 184 14.20 11.91 18.40
N PHE A 185 13.55 12.84 17.70
CA PHE A 185 12.82 12.64 16.45
C PHE A 185 11.80 11.49 16.50
N CYS A 186 11.33 11.15 17.70
CA CYS A 186 10.42 10.01 17.89
C CYS A 186 9.11 10.23 17.12
N ALA A 187 8.60 11.46 17.13
CA ALA A 187 7.37 11.84 16.43
C ALA A 187 7.47 11.69 14.91
N THR A 188 8.65 11.84 14.28
CA THR A 188 8.79 11.68 12.83
C THR A 188 8.28 10.32 12.35
N CYS A 189 8.53 9.25 13.10
CA CYS A 189 8.07 7.90 12.73
C CYS A 189 6.81 7.49 13.49
N HIS A 190 6.63 7.95 14.73
CA HIS A 190 5.56 7.50 15.61
C HIS A 190 4.29 8.35 15.55
N SER A 191 4.40 9.63 15.19
CA SER A 191 3.26 10.51 14.89
C SER A 191 3.58 11.41 13.68
N PRO A 192 3.75 10.81 12.48
CA PRO A 192 4.25 11.52 11.29
C PRO A 192 3.43 12.74 10.90
N MET A 193 2.12 12.69 11.14
CA MET A 193 1.19 13.77 10.82
C MET A 193 1.21 14.92 11.84
N ALA A 194 1.80 14.75 13.02
CA ALA A 194 2.19 15.90 13.84
C ALA A 194 3.52 16.48 13.35
N ASP A 195 4.53 15.62 13.14
CA ASP A 195 5.89 16.04 12.81
C ASP A 195 5.99 16.73 11.45
N VAL A 196 5.20 16.34 10.45
CA VAL A 196 5.29 16.92 9.09
C VAL A 196 5.06 18.45 9.04
N PHE A 197 4.35 19.01 10.02
CA PHE A 197 4.09 20.46 10.11
C PHE A 197 5.12 21.21 10.97
N ASP A 198 5.87 20.52 11.82
CA ASP A 198 6.99 21.06 12.57
C ASP A 198 8.15 20.06 12.64
N PRO A 199 8.83 19.80 11.50
CA PRO A 199 9.66 18.62 11.36
C PRO A 199 10.87 18.61 12.29
N GLY A 200 10.95 17.57 13.11
CA GLY A 200 12.01 17.33 14.09
C GLY A 200 11.87 18.10 15.40
N ASN A 201 10.90 19.01 15.52
CA ASN A 201 10.65 19.78 16.74
C ASN A 201 9.45 19.25 17.55
N THR A 202 8.78 18.22 17.05
CA THR A 202 7.61 17.63 17.72
C THR A 202 8.02 16.67 18.84
N MET A 203 7.67 17.01 20.08
CA MET A 203 7.77 16.10 21.23
C MET A 203 6.66 15.06 21.18
N LEU A 204 7.00 13.77 21.14
CA LEU A 204 6.02 12.69 20.98
C LEU A 204 4.98 12.66 22.10
N ASP A 205 5.38 12.92 23.35
CA ASP A 205 4.50 12.91 24.53
C ASP A 205 3.67 14.19 24.70
N GLU A 206 3.87 15.19 23.83
CA GLU A 206 3.10 16.43 23.80
C GLU A 206 2.07 16.45 22.64
N VAL A 207 2.05 15.41 21.79
CA VAL A 207 1.06 15.27 20.72
C VAL A 207 -0.33 15.09 21.33
N THR A 208 -1.27 15.96 20.95
CA THR A 208 -2.65 15.96 21.46
C THR A 208 -3.72 15.94 20.38
N ASP A 209 -3.34 16.19 19.11
CA ASP A 209 -4.28 16.12 17.99
C ASP A 209 -4.78 14.67 17.82
N PRO A 210 -6.10 14.43 17.83
CA PRO A 210 -6.64 13.07 17.73
C PRO A 210 -6.23 12.32 16.47
N SER A 211 -6.13 12.99 15.31
CA SER A 211 -5.71 12.36 14.06
C SER A 211 -4.22 12.01 14.08
N ALA A 212 -3.38 12.82 14.74
CA ALA A 212 -1.96 12.53 14.91
C ALA A 212 -1.70 11.42 15.95
N LEU A 213 -2.59 11.27 16.94
CA LEU A 213 -2.55 10.18 17.93
C LEU A 213 -2.90 8.80 17.34
N GLU A 214 -3.50 8.76 16.14
CA GLU A 214 -3.68 7.55 15.34
C GLU A 214 -2.36 7.03 14.71
N GLY A 215 -1.22 7.60 15.10
CA GLY A 215 0.10 7.12 14.68
C GLY A 215 0.34 7.23 13.18
N VAL A 216 0.76 6.13 12.56
CA VAL A 216 0.96 6.02 11.11
C VAL A 216 -0.40 5.70 10.47
N ASN A 217 -1.22 6.74 10.31
CA ASN A 217 -2.58 6.61 9.79
C ASN A 217 -2.66 6.63 8.24
N CYS A 218 -3.87 6.62 7.68
CA CYS A 218 -4.08 6.53 6.24
C CYS A 218 -3.34 7.62 5.44
N VAL A 219 -3.49 8.88 5.85
CA VAL A 219 -2.89 10.04 5.14
C VAL A 219 -1.38 10.11 5.34
N THR A 220 -0.83 9.46 6.37
CA THR A 220 0.62 9.32 6.53
C THR A 220 1.27 8.62 5.34
N CYS A 221 0.71 7.51 4.86
CA CYS A 221 1.24 6.84 3.68
C CYS A 221 0.71 7.50 2.41
N HIS A 222 -0.61 7.75 2.36
CA HIS A 222 -1.29 8.13 1.13
C HIS A 222 -1.19 9.61 0.77
N GLN A 223 -0.57 10.47 1.57
CA GLN A 223 -0.21 11.86 1.17
C GLN A 223 1.30 12.06 0.97
N MET A 224 2.09 11.00 1.11
CA MET A 224 3.51 11.02 0.77
C MET A 224 3.70 10.88 -0.74
N ASP A 225 4.22 11.92 -1.39
CA ASP A 225 4.34 11.97 -2.85
C ASP A 225 5.72 11.51 -3.35
N SER A 226 6.75 11.58 -2.51
CA SER A 226 8.10 11.14 -2.88
C SER A 226 8.94 10.70 -1.68
N VAL A 227 9.90 9.82 -1.96
CA VAL A 227 11.00 9.44 -1.06
C VAL A 227 12.30 9.53 -1.86
N ASP A 228 13.28 10.26 -1.35
CA ASP A 228 14.61 10.42 -1.94
C ASP A 228 15.50 9.23 -1.59
N ALA A 229 15.69 8.34 -2.57
CA ALA A 229 16.57 7.19 -2.45
C ALA A 229 18.05 7.58 -2.21
N GLY A 230 18.44 8.82 -2.53
CA GLY A 230 19.77 9.36 -2.28
C GLY A 230 19.99 9.83 -0.83
N ASN A 231 18.93 9.94 -0.02
CA ASN A 231 18.98 10.49 1.32
C ASN A 231 18.25 9.64 2.37
N LEU A 232 18.28 8.31 2.21
CA LEU A 232 17.54 7.39 3.08
C LEU A 232 18.03 7.36 4.53
N ASP A 233 19.27 7.78 4.79
CA ASP A 233 19.84 7.76 6.14
C ASP A 233 19.45 8.99 6.98
N ALA A 234 18.76 9.97 6.40
CA ALA A 234 18.21 11.10 7.16
C ALA A 234 17.08 10.66 8.10
N LEU A 235 17.05 11.27 9.30
CA LEU A 235 16.14 10.91 10.39
C LEU A 235 14.77 11.60 10.32
N HIS A 236 14.70 12.84 9.84
CA HIS A 236 13.44 13.56 9.65
C HIS A 236 13.00 13.54 8.17
N PHE A 237 11.70 13.70 7.91
CA PHE A 237 11.19 13.78 6.55
C PHE A 237 11.80 14.94 5.74
N LEU A 238 12.34 16.00 6.37
CA LEU A 238 13.04 17.06 5.64
C LEU A 238 14.20 16.49 4.83
N GLY A 239 14.07 16.57 3.51
CA GLY A 239 15.07 16.08 2.56
C GLY A 239 15.02 14.57 2.27
N LYS A 240 14.20 13.78 2.98
CA LYS A 240 14.08 12.33 2.73
C LYS A 240 12.77 11.94 2.10
N SER A 241 11.66 12.51 2.55
CA SER A 241 10.35 12.25 1.97
C SER A 241 9.52 13.50 2.01
N THR A 242 8.58 13.61 1.08
CA THR A 242 7.73 14.79 1.03
C THR A 242 6.28 14.40 1.01
N TYR A 243 5.52 15.32 1.59
CA TYR A 243 4.08 15.26 1.63
C TYR A 243 3.53 16.39 0.78
N ARG A 244 2.36 16.15 0.22
CA ARG A 244 1.60 17.14 -0.52
C ARG A 244 0.22 17.21 0.10
N PHE A 245 -0.27 18.44 0.26
CA PHE A 245 -1.57 18.71 0.86
C PHE A 245 -2.39 19.58 -0.09
N PRO A 246 -2.78 19.09 -1.29
CA PRO A 246 -3.33 19.95 -2.33
C PRO A 246 -4.48 20.85 -1.84
N ASP A 247 -4.39 22.14 -2.17
CA ASP A 247 -5.44 23.13 -1.94
C ASP A 247 -6.37 23.18 -3.16
N GLY A 248 -7.31 22.24 -3.20
CA GLY A 248 -8.30 22.17 -4.26
C GLY A 248 -9.63 22.78 -3.83
N THR A 249 -10.25 23.57 -4.72
CA THR A 249 -11.58 24.16 -4.44
C THR A 249 -12.73 23.16 -4.59
N SER A 250 -12.47 21.97 -5.14
CA SER A 250 -13.49 20.98 -5.51
C SER A 250 -13.64 19.82 -4.53
N ALA A 251 -12.73 19.68 -3.56
CA ALA A 251 -12.75 18.63 -2.56
C ALA A 251 -11.86 18.99 -1.35
N PRO A 252 -12.17 18.48 -0.14
CA PRO A 252 -11.27 18.50 1.00
C PRO A 252 -9.85 18.03 0.66
N THR A 253 -8.83 18.64 1.29
CA THR A 253 -7.42 18.22 1.15
C THR A 253 -7.21 16.74 1.49
N SER A 254 -7.99 16.18 2.40
CA SER A 254 -7.96 14.77 2.81
C SER A 254 -8.35 13.78 1.70
N ASP A 255 -9.04 14.24 0.65
CA ASP A 255 -9.42 13.37 -0.47
C ASP A 255 -8.29 13.19 -1.48
N TYR A 256 -7.27 14.04 -1.44
CA TYR A 256 -6.12 13.97 -2.34
C TYR A 256 -5.12 12.97 -1.80
N VAL A 257 -4.97 11.88 -2.55
CA VAL A 257 -4.21 10.71 -2.13
C VAL A 257 -3.44 10.11 -3.29
N TRP A 258 -2.28 9.53 -2.97
CA TRP A 258 -1.42 8.80 -3.88
C TRP A 258 -1.57 7.31 -3.58
N GLY A 259 -1.70 6.51 -4.63
CA GLY A 259 -1.90 5.07 -4.47
C GLY A 259 -1.38 4.28 -5.66
N PRO A 260 -1.19 2.96 -5.49
CA PRO A 260 -0.64 2.12 -6.56
C PRO A 260 -1.66 1.88 -7.66
N LEU A 261 -2.96 1.86 -7.34
CA LEU A 261 -4.04 1.62 -8.30
C LEU A 261 -4.17 2.80 -9.26
N ASP A 262 -4.12 2.50 -10.56
CA ASP A 262 -4.10 3.47 -11.65
C ASP A 262 -5.48 3.69 -12.28
N ASP A 263 -6.52 3.19 -11.62
CA ASP A 263 -7.91 3.09 -12.07
C ASP A 263 -8.96 3.40 -10.99
N VAL A 264 -8.61 4.24 -10.01
CA VAL A 264 -9.57 4.73 -9.00
C VAL A 264 -10.39 5.88 -9.58
N THR A 265 -11.58 5.59 -10.12
CA THR A 265 -12.43 6.56 -10.84
C THR A 265 -13.50 7.23 -9.97
N PHE A 266 -13.67 6.80 -8.71
CA PHE A 266 -14.65 7.38 -7.79
C PHE A 266 -14.35 8.85 -7.52
N SER A 267 -15.20 9.75 -8.00
CA SER A 267 -14.94 11.19 -8.01
C SER A 267 -14.81 11.84 -6.63
N GLY A 268 -15.30 11.18 -5.57
CA GLY A 268 -15.15 11.63 -4.18
C GLY A 268 -13.75 11.42 -3.63
N MET A 269 -12.93 10.56 -4.23
CA MET A 269 -11.52 10.36 -3.87
C MET A 269 -10.64 10.95 -4.98
N LYS A 270 -9.82 11.94 -4.65
CA LYS A 270 -8.92 12.63 -5.59
C LYS A 270 -7.62 11.84 -5.71
N ALA A 271 -7.71 10.63 -6.27
CA ALA A 271 -6.60 9.72 -6.41
C ALA A 271 -5.64 10.13 -7.53
N SER A 272 -4.33 10.12 -7.23
CA SER A 272 -3.25 10.22 -8.21
C SER A 272 -2.48 8.90 -8.27
N HIS A 273 -2.21 8.42 -9.49
CA HIS A 273 -1.49 7.17 -9.69
C HIS A 273 -0.02 7.32 -9.27
N SER A 274 0.39 6.62 -8.23
CA SER A 274 1.75 6.67 -7.68
C SER A 274 2.48 5.34 -7.84
N THR A 275 3.61 5.38 -8.55
CA THR A 275 4.50 4.21 -8.68
C THR A 275 5.27 3.94 -7.39
N LEU A 276 5.52 4.97 -6.55
CA LEU A 276 6.19 4.83 -5.25
C LEU A 276 5.50 3.81 -4.35
N HIS A 277 4.16 3.85 -4.32
CA HIS A 277 3.34 3.00 -3.44
C HIS A 277 3.40 1.51 -3.79
N ARG A 278 3.98 1.13 -4.92
CA ARG A 278 4.26 -0.27 -5.30
C ARG A 278 5.64 -0.76 -4.86
N THR A 279 6.48 0.11 -4.28
CA THR A 279 7.88 -0.17 -4.01
C THR A 279 8.20 -0.16 -2.51
N SER A 280 9.19 -0.94 -2.09
CA SER A 280 9.73 -0.92 -0.72
C SER A 280 10.27 0.45 -0.30
N LEU A 281 10.56 1.34 -1.26
CA LEU A 281 11.09 2.68 -1.00
C LEU A 281 10.12 3.53 -0.18
N LEU A 282 8.81 3.33 -0.31
CA LEU A 282 7.81 3.98 0.56
C LEU A 282 8.10 3.67 2.03
N CYS A 283 8.37 2.40 2.36
CA CYS A 283 8.63 1.96 3.73
C CYS A 283 9.97 2.50 4.26
N ALA A 284 10.93 2.80 3.38
CA ALA A 284 12.23 3.35 3.73
C ALA A 284 12.13 4.75 4.37
N SER A 285 11.00 5.47 4.17
CA SER A 285 10.75 6.77 4.81
C SER A 285 10.89 6.70 6.34
N CYS A 286 10.52 5.57 6.95
CA CYS A 286 10.61 5.35 8.40
C CYS A 286 11.53 4.16 8.76
N HIS A 287 11.60 3.12 7.93
CA HIS A 287 12.34 1.88 8.22
C HIS A 287 13.82 1.88 7.76
N GLN A 288 14.38 3.06 7.55
CA GLN A 288 15.80 3.29 7.27
C GLN A 288 16.19 4.63 7.86
N TYR A 289 17.19 4.72 8.72
CA TYR A 289 17.85 5.99 9.08
C TYR A 289 19.13 5.72 9.87
N ALA A 290 20.05 6.68 9.85
CA ALA A 290 21.19 6.74 10.74
C ALA A 290 20.94 7.75 11.87
N ASN A 291 21.52 7.49 13.04
CA ASN A 291 21.59 8.48 14.10
C ASN A 291 22.44 9.67 13.60
N PRO A 292 21.94 10.91 13.69
CA PRO A 292 22.62 12.09 13.14
C PRO A 292 23.95 12.42 13.83
N ASP A 293 24.13 12.06 15.10
CA ASP A 293 25.29 12.44 15.91
C ASP A 293 26.50 11.54 15.67
N ASN A 294 26.27 10.25 15.44
CA ASN A 294 27.34 9.25 15.34
C ASN A 294 27.30 8.39 14.07
N GLY A 295 26.27 8.54 13.22
CA GLY A 295 26.10 7.78 11.99
C GLY A 295 25.80 6.30 12.19
N ALA A 296 25.59 5.83 13.43
CA ALA A 296 25.19 4.46 13.68
C ALA A 296 23.78 4.22 13.13
N PRO A 297 23.48 3.04 12.55
CA PRO A 297 22.13 2.76 12.07
C PRO A 297 21.13 2.78 13.23
N GLY A 298 20.11 3.63 13.14
CA GLY A 298 18.98 3.58 14.06
C GLY A 298 17.90 2.61 13.58
N GLN A 299 17.65 2.61 12.27
CA GLN A 299 16.91 1.57 11.55
C GLN A 299 17.68 1.22 10.28
N ASN A 300 17.90 -0.06 10.02
CA ASN A 300 18.65 -0.51 8.84
C ASN A 300 17.87 -1.49 7.94
N THR A 301 16.56 -1.65 8.21
CA THR A 301 15.73 -2.72 7.63
C THR A 301 15.67 -2.64 6.10
N TYR A 302 15.55 -1.43 5.54
CA TYR A 302 15.49 -1.27 4.09
C TYR A 302 16.82 -1.68 3.43
N ARG A 303 17.96 -1.26 3.97
CA ARG A 303 19.28 -1.61 3.42
C ARG A 303 19.57 -3.09 3.53
N GLU A 304 19.15 -3.73 4.62
CA GLU A 304 19.21 -5.19 4.75
C GLU A 304 18.36 -5.88 3.68
N TRP A 305 17.18 -5.33 3.38
CA TRP A 305 16.35 -5.80 2.28
C TRP A 305 16.96 -5.60 0.91
N GLU A 306 17.51 -4.42 0.66
CA GLU A 306 18.21 -4.06 -0.56
C GLU A 306 19.40 -4.98 -0.83
N ALA A 307 20.11 -5.41 0.22
CA ALA A 307 21.22 -6.35 0.14
C ALA A 307 20.77 -7.83 -0.04
N SER A 308 19.48 -8.13 0.11
CA SER A 308 18.95 -9.49 0.01
C SER A 308 18.62 -9.89 -1.44
N SER A 309 18.41 -11.19 -1.66
CA SER A 309 17.91 -11.69 -2.95
C SER A 309 16.51 -11.17 -3.32
N PHE A 310 15.72 -10.72 -2.34
CA PHE A 310 14.35 -10.25 -2.56
C PHE A 310 14.27 -8.86 -3.20
N ALA A 311 15.33 -8.06 -3.11
CA ALA A 311 15.40 -6.77 -3.81
C ALA A 311 15.77 -6.93 -5.30
N THR A 312 16.29 -8.09 -5.71
CA THR A 312 16.74 -8.31 -7.08
C THR A 312 15.54 -8.48 -8.03
N PRO A 313 15.46 -7.71 -9.13
CA PRO A 313 14.39 -7.86 -10.12
C PRO A 313 14.32 -9.27 -10.71
N GLY A 314 13.11 -9.85 -10.76
CA GLY A 314 12.85 -11.17 -11.34
C GLY A 314 11.74 -11.93 -10.61
N PRO A 315 11.50 -13.21 -10.96
CA PRO A 315 10.41 -14.01 -10.37
C PRO A 315 10.51 -14.18 -8.85
N GLY A 316 11.72 -14.07 -8.29
CA GLY A 316 11.98 -14.15 -6.86
C GLY A 316 11.89 -12.81 -6.11
N GLN A 317 11.66 -11.70 -6.80
CA GLN A 317 11.55 -10.39 -6.16
C GLN A 317 10.37 -10.38 -5.19
N ARG A 318 10.59 -9.77 -4.02
CA ARG A 318 9.58 -9.54 -2.99
C ARG A 318 9.77 -8.14 -2.43
N THR A 319 8.74 -7.31 -2.50
CA THR A 319 8.74 -5.99 -1.85
C THR A 319 8.31 -6.11 -0.40
N CYS A 320 8.54 -5.08 0.41
CA CYS A 320 8.02 -5.01 1.78
C CYS A 320 6.51 -5.31 1.82
N GLN A 321 5.75 -4.68 0.89
CA GLN A 321 4.31 -4.87 0.76
C GLN A 321 3.94 -6.32 0.46
N SER A 322 4.73 -7.05 -0.31
CA SER A 322 4.39 -8.45 -0.68
C SER A 322 4.28 -9.39 0.52
N CYS A 323 5.04 -9.14 1.59
CA CYS A 323 5.01 -9.94 2.81
C CYS A 323 4.20 -9.27 3.95
N HIS A 324 4.38 -7.96 4.14
CA HIS A 324 3.78 -7.23 5.27
C HIS A 324 2.38 -6.71 4.97
N MET A 325 2.03 -6.56 3.69
CA MET A 325 0.70 -6.17 3.21
C MET A 325 0.19 -7.24 2.22
N PRO A 326 -0.01 -8.49 2.68
CA PRO A 326 -0.33 -9.59 1.79
C PRO A 326 -1.63 -9.33 1.03
N GLU A 327 -1.83 -10.11 -0.02
CA GLU A 327 -3.04 -10.06 -0.82
C GLU A 327 -4.28 -10.33 0.04
N ALA A 328 -5.41 -9.76 -0.36
CA ALA A 328 -6.66 -10.05 0.30
C ALA A 328 -6.98 -11.55 0.20
N THR A 329 -7.74 -12.05 1.18
CA THR A 329 -8.16 -13.46 1.23
C THR A 329 -9.68 -13.62 1.18
N ASP A 330 -10.39 -12.51 1.25
CA ASP A 330 -11.84 -12.38 1.15
C ASP A 330 -12.21 -11.80 -0.22
N ASP A 331 -13.51 -11.69 -0.50
CA ASP A 331 -14.06 -11.00 -1.68
C ASP A 331 -14.66 -9.63 -1.31
N GLU A 332 -14.31 -9.07 -0.15
CA GLU A 332 -14.88 -7.79 0.31
C GLU A 332 -14.39 -6.64 -0.58
N PRO A 333 -15.28 -5.70 -0.95
CA PRO A 333 -14.90 -4.56 -1.77
C PRO A 333 -13.88 -3.68 -1.02
N LEU A 334 -12.96 -3.09 -1.79
CA LEU A 334 -11.98 -2.15 -1.23
C LEU A 334 -12.65 -0.88 -0.70
N CYS A 335 -13.74 -0.45 -1.36
CA CYS A 335 -14.49 0.77 -1.06
C CYS A 335 -15.98 0.47 -1.25
N THR A 336 -16.84 1.03 -0.40
CA THR A 336 -18.31 0.92 -0.51
C THR A 336 -18.87 1.54 -1.79
N SER A 337 -18.10 2.43 -2.43
CA SER A 337 -18.43 3.07 -3.72
C SER A 337 -17.69 2.47 -4.90
N ALA A 338 -17.03 1.31 -4.75
CA ALA A 338 -16.38 0.62 -5.85
C ALA A 338 -17.40 0.16 -6.90
N THR A 339 -17.11 0.42 -8.17
CA THR A 339 -18.00 0.11 -9.31
C THR A 339 -17.70 -1.24 -9.98
N ALA A 340 -16.61 -1.90 -9.58
CA ALA A 340 -16.25 -3.24 -10.04
C ALA A 340 -15.66 -4.08 -8.90
N ASP A 341 -15.91 -5.39 -9.00
CA ASP A 341 -15.25 -6.39 -8.16
C ASP A 341 -13.77 -6.47 -8.54
N ARG A 342 -12.89 -6.36 -7.54
CA ARG A 342 -11.45 -6.41 -7.74
C ARG A 342 -10.87 -7.73 -7.25
N PRO A 343 -10.09 -8.45 -8.09
CA PRO A 343 -9.38 -9.64 -7.69
C PRO A 343 -8.53 -9.45 -6.43
N ALA A 344 -8.40 -10.52 -5.63
CA ALA A 344 -7.74 -10.47 -4.33
C ALA A 344 -6.24 -10.12 -4.42
N ASP A 345 -5.57 -10.53 -5.51
CA ASP A 345 -4.16 -10.24 -5.80
C ASP A 345 -3.88 -8.76 -6.09
N GLN A 346 -4.92 -8.00 -6.46
CA GLN A 346 -4.87 -6.56 -6.64
C GLN A 346 -5.29 -5.77 -5.39
N ARG A 347 -5.71 -6.44 -4.31
CA ARG A 347 -6.07 -5.81 -3.03
C ARG A 347 -5.03 -6.15 -1.97
N ARG A 348 -4.47 -5.13 -1.31
CA ARG A 348 -3.44 -5.30 -0.28
C ARG A 348 -4.05 -5.12 1.10
N ARG A 349 -3.81 -6.06 2.00
CA ARG A 349 -4.24 -5.99 3.40
C ARG A 349 -3.37 -5.01 4.17
N HIS A 350 -3.98 -4.19 5.02
CA HIS A 350 -3.28 -3.18 5.84
C HIS A 350 -3.06 -3.69 7.27
N VAL A 351 -2.75 -4.98 7.42
CA VAL A 351 -2.48 -5.63 8.72
C VAL A 351 -1.03 -5.45 9.18
N PHE A 352 -0.12 -5.07 8.27
CA PHE A 352 1.30 -4.81 8.54
C PHE A 352 1.98 -5.90 9.38
N ILE A 353 1.94 -7.14 8.89
CA ILE A 353 2.32 -8.35 9.66
C ILE A 353 3.75 -8.22 10.22
N GLY A 354 3.90 -8.15 11.54
CA GLY A 354 5.21 -8.14 12.21
C GLY A 354 5.72 -9.54 12.57
N SER A 355 6.50 -9.62 13.64
CA SER A 355 7.02 -10.88 14.18
C SER A 355 5.93 -11.66 14.93
N THR A 356 5.24 -12.57 14.26
CA THR A 356 4.36 -13.57 14.89
C THR A 356 5.07 -14.93 15.01
N PRO A 357 4.65 -15.82 15.91
CA PRO A 357 5.19 -17.18 15.98
C PRO A 357 5.18 -17.89 14.61
N ASP A 358 4.09 -17.78 13.86
CA ASP A 358 3.96 -18.38 12.53
C ASP A 358 4.93 -17.75 11.53
N MET A 359 5.08 -16.42 11.52
CA MET A 359 6.05 -15.76 10.66
C MET A 359 7.48 -16.19 10.99
N LEU A 360 7.84 -16.34 12.26
CA LEU A 360 9.16 -16.81 12.65
C LEU A 360 9.39 -18.26 12.21
N GLN A 361 8.43 -19.16 12.46
CA GLN A 361 8.53 -20.58 12.08
C GLN A 361 8.60 -20.78 10.56
N ASN A 362 7.90 -19.96 9.78
CA ASN A 362 7.86 -20.10 8.33
C ASN A 362 9.04 -19.46 7.60
N ASN A 363 9.86 -18.65 8.28
CA ASN A 363 10.93 -17.88 7.65
C ASN A 363 12.33 -18.15 8.24
N LEU A 364 12.40 -18.80 9.40
CA LEU A 364 13.63 -19.13 10.10
C LEU A 364 13.68 -20.63 10.38
N ALA A 365 14.84 -21.26 10.15
CA ALA A 365 15.08 -22.65 10.49
C ALA A 365 16.15 -22.74 11.57
N LEU A 366 15.86 -23.47 12.64
CA LEU A 366 16.85 -23.94 13.60
C LEU A 366 17.10 -25.43 13.34
N THR A 367 18.33 -25.77 12.95
CA THR A 367 18.74 -27.17 12.79
C THR A 367 19.74 -27.53 13.87
N LEU A 368 19.58 -28.72 14.46
CA LEU A 368 20.46 -29.26 15.49
C LEU A 368 21.00 -30.62 15.03
N ALA A 369 22.32 -30.76 15.02
CA ALA A 369 23.00 -32.04 14.85
C ALA A 369 23.80 -32.35 16.11
N ALA A 370 23.69 -33.57 16.61
CA ALA A 370 24.42 -34.03 17.77
C ALA A 370 25.15 -35.33 17.44
N GLU A 371 26.41 -35.43 17.87
CA GLU A 371 27.25 -36.60 17.69
C GLU A 371 27.90 -36.96 19.04
N GLU A 372 27.76 -38.21 19.45
CA GLU A 372 28.51 -38.71 20.60
C GLU A 372 29.97 -38.94 20.20
N ILE A 373 30.87 -38.34 20.97
CA ILE A 373 32.31 -38.51 20.84
C ILE A 373 32.85 -38.95 22.21
N PRO A 374 34.04 -39.57 22.30
CA PRO A 374 34.53 -40.11 23.58
C PRO A 374 34.46 -39.08 24.73
N GLY A 375 33.61 -39.35 25.71
CA GLY A 375 33.40 -38.53 26.91
C GLY A 375 32.60 -37.23 26.73
N ARG A 376 31.96 -37.00 25.57
CA ARG A 376 31.23 -35.74 25.28
C ARG A 376 30.20 -35.90 24.16
N VAL A 377 29.25 -34.97 24.09
CA VAL A 377 28.38 -34.81 22.91
C VAL A 377 28.80 -33.54 22.18
N ARG A 378 29.16 -33.66 20.90
CA ARG A 378 29.37 -32.51 20.03
C ARG A 378 28.03 -32.09 19.46
N VAL A 379 27.64 -30.85 19.72
CA VAL A 379 26.40 -30.27 19.19
C VAL A 379 26.74 -29.17 18.19
N VAL A 380 26.14 -29.24 17.01
CA VAL A 380 26.16 -28.19 15.98
C VAL A 380 24.75 -27.67 15.82
N ALA A 381 24.53 -26.42 16.20
CA ALA A 381 23.29 -25.71 15.97
C ALA A 381 23.49 -24.68 14.85
N ALA A 382 22.56 -24.60 13.91
CA ALA A 382 22.56 -23.59 12.87
C ALA A 382 21.19 -22.90 12.82
N VAL A 383 21.22 -21.56 12.80
CA VAL A 383 20.05 -20.71 12.59
C VAL A 383 20.15 -20.16 11.17
N ASN A 384 19.16 -20.45 10.34
CA ASN A 384 19.11 -20.02 8.96
C ASN A 384 17.91 -19.09 8.74
N ASN A 385 18.18 -17.86 8.30
CA ASN A 385 17.15 -16.97 7.79
C ASN A 385 17.01 -17.18 6.29
N PHE A 386 15.95 -17.87 5.88
CA PHE A 386 15.72 -18.20 4.47
C PHE A 386 14.50 -17.47 3.88
N GLY A 387 13.59 -17.00 4.72
CA GLY A 387 12.32 -16.41 4.30
C GLY A 387 12.15 -14.93 4.65
N ALA A 388 12.95 -14.37 5.57
CA ALA A 388 12.90 -12.94 5.81
C ALA A 388 13.84 -12.21 4.83
N GLY A 389 13.29 -11.21 4.16
CA GLY A 389 14.03 -10.39 3.20
C GLY A 389 15.05 -9.46 3.82
N HIS A 390 15.22 -9.43 5.14
CA HIS A 390 16.11 -8.53 5.88
C HIS A 390 16.76 -9.35 7.02
N SER A 391 17.57 -8.73 7.89
CA SER A 391 18.18 -9.44 9.02
C SER A 391 17.13 -9.99 9.99
N PHE A 392 17.51 -10.99 10.77
CA PHE A 392 16.71 -11.47 11.89
C PHE A 392 17.53 -11.43 13.20
N PRO A 393 17.06 -10.70 14.22
CA PRO A 393 16.00 -9.68 14.15
C PRO A 393 16.47 -8.42 13.39
N THR A 394 15.59 -7.81 12.59
CA THR A 394 15.79 -6.45 12.05
C THR A 394 15.15 -5.41 12.98
N GLY A 395 15.33 -4.14 12.65
CA GLY A 395 14.55 -3.03 13.20
C GLY A 395 15.38 -2.18 14.15
N VAL A 396 14.77 -1.77 15.27
CA VAL A 396 15.47 -1.09 16.36
C VAL A 396 16.53 -2.00 16.99
N SER A 397 17.67 -1.40 17.33
CA SER A 397 18.88 -2.09 17.81
C SER A 397 18.71 -2.91 19.10
N ILE A 398 17.62 -2.69 19.85
CA ILE A 398 17.32 -3.44 21.09
C ILE A 398 16.78 -4.85 20.84
N ARG A 399 16.31 -5.16 19.62
CA ARG A 399 15.81 -6.50 19.31
C ARG A 399 16.97 -7.49 19.26
N ASN A 400 16.80 -8.62 19.93
CA ASN A 400 17.79 -9.69 20.00
C ASN A 400 17.13 -11.07 19.91
N ALA A 401 17.89 -12.06 19.47
CA ALA A 401 17.51 -13.47 19.48
C ALA A 401 18.60 -14.26 20.20
N ILE A 402 18.21 -15.13 21.13
CA ILE A 402 19.13 -15.93 21.94
C ILE A 402 18.88 -17.40 21.61
N LEU A 403 19.93 -18.10 21.15
CA LEU A 403 19.90 -19.54 21.00
C LEU A 403 20.25 -20.20 22.33
N VAL A 404 19.31 -20.96 22.88
CA VAL A 404 19.52 -21.75 24.10
C VAL A 404 19.61 -23.22 23.73
N VAL A 405 20.76 -23.84 24.00
CA VAL A 405 20.98 -25.29 23.87
C VAL A 405 21.11 -25.87 25.27
N SER A 406 20.18 -26.73 25.66
CA SER A 406 20.22 -27.45 26.94
C SER A 406 20.44 -28.94 26.71
N ALA A 407 21.19 -29.55 27.62
CA ALA A 407 21.34 -31.01 27.71
C ALA A 407 20.66 -31.48 29.00
N THR A 408 19.75 -32.43 28.88
CA THR A 408 19.06 -33.06 30.00
C THR A 408 19.45 -34.54 30.08
N LEU A 409 19.68 -35.03 31.29
CA LEU A 409 20.07 -36.42 31.56
C LEU A 409 18.92 -37.41 31.42
#